data_AF-A0A956S6S7-F1
#
_entry.id   AF-A0A956S6S7-F1
#
_cell.length_a   1.000
_cell.length_b   1.000
_cell.length_c   1.000
_cell.angle_alpha   90.00
_cell.angle_beta   90.00
_cell.angle_gamma   90.00
#
_symmetry.space_group_name_H-M   'P 1'
#
loop_
_entity.id
_entity.type
_entity.pdbx_description
1 polymer ?
#
loop_
_entity_poly.entity_id
_entity_poly.type
_entity_poly.pdbx_seq_one_letter_code
_entity_poly.pdbx_strand_id
1 'polypeptide(L)'
;MEVKYNSTKQARENEIQDLWSVIGTENLESNNFLGILGDTQEHLAIIEFLCSVIPNLLDSDIIQLCLLSNLIIEYNYLNSQMEGLKDDLQMYIRTMKIKNEVATKIDSICRNYGLTPSTRAKVTPIFKDEVEDE
;
A
#
# COMPACT_ATOMS: atom_id res chain seq x y z
N MET A 1 -20.16 13.91 -31.62
CA MET A 1 -19.90 14.97 -30.63
C MET A 1 -19.20 14.33 -29.43
N GLU A 2 -18.06 13.68 -29.66
CA GLU A 2 -17.36 12.81 -28.67
C GLU A 2 -15.91 13.25 -28.41
N VAL A 3 -15.37 14.18 -29.20
CA VAL A 3 -13.93 14.54 -29.16
C VAL A 3 -13.59 15.50 -28.00
N LYS A 4 -14.54 16.33 -27.54
CA LYS A 4 -14.28 17.30 -26.46
C LYS A 4 -14.27 16.69 -25.05
N TYR A 5 -15.08 15.66 -24.80
CA TYR A 5 -15.24 15.10 -23.45
C TYR A 5 -13.99 14.33 -22.97
N ASN A 6 -13.24 13.73 -23.90
CA ASN A 6 -11.96 13.07 -23.60
C ASN A 6 -10.84 14.07 -23.26
N SER A 7 -10.80 15.23 -23.93
CA SER A 7 -9.73 16.22 -23.73
C SER A 7 -9.72 16.82 -22.31
N THR A 8 -10.89 17.06 -21.72
CA THR A 8 -10.99 17.65 -20.37
C THR A 8 -10.64 16.65 -19.28
N LYS A 9 -11.01 15.37 -19.46
CA LYS A 9 -10.64 14.30 -18.53
C LYS A 9 -9.13 14.08 -18.53
N GLN A 10 -8.53 14.01 -19.71
CA GLN A 10 -7.09 13.80 -19.86
C GLN A 10 -6.26 15.01 -19.38
N ALA A 11 -6.72 16.24 -19.65
CA ALA A 11 -6.09 17.44 -19.09
C ALA A 11 -6.11 17.43 -17.55
N ARG A 12 -7.22 17.01 -16.94
CA ARG A 12 -7.33 16.90 -15.47
C ARG A 12 -6.43 15.80 -14.89
N GLU A 13 -6.32 14.66 -15.57
CA GLU A 13 -5.41 13.58 -15.17
C GLU A 13 -3.95 14.04 -15.23
N ASN A 14 -3.57 14.78 -16.28
CA ASN A 14 -2.24 15.38 -16.41
C ASN A 14 -1.97 16.43 -15.31
N GLU A 15 -2.92 17.33 -15.02
CA GLU A 15 -2.77 18.32 -13.94
C GLU A 15 -2.57 17.66 -12.57
N ILE A 16 -3.27 16.54 -12.31
CA ILE A 16 -3.10 15.76 -11.09
C ILE A 16 -1.71 15.12 -11.08
N GLN A 17 -1.26 14.54 -12.19
CA GLN A 17 0.07 13.94 -12.30
C GLN A 17 1.18 14.98 -12.09
N ASP A 18 1.03 16.18 -12.67
CA ASP A 18 1.96 17.29 -12.49
C ASP A 18 2.01 17.73 -11.02
N LEU A 19 0.86 17.81 -10.34
CA LEU A 19 0.79 18.15 -8.91
C LEU A 19 1.55 17.14 -8.04
N TRP A 20 1.38 15.84 -8.30
CA TRP A 20 2.03 14.79 -7.52
C TRP A 20 3.49 14.57 -7.90
N SER A 21 3.91 14.97 -9.10
CA SER A 21 5.33 14.91 -9.53
C SER A 21 6.27 15.78 -8.69
N VAL A 22 5.72 16.74 -7.93
CA VAL A 22 6.47 17.57 -6.96
C VAL A 22 6.87 16.76 -5.73
N ILE A 23 6.16 15.68 -5.41
CA ILE A 23 6.52 14.78 -4.32
C ILE A 23 7.57 13.82 -4.84
N GLY A 24 8.75 13.87 -4.25
CA GLY A 24 9.86 13.01 -4.61
C GLY A 24 9.76 11.60 -4.00
N THR A 25 10.87 10.89 -4.15
CA THR A 25 11.09 9.50 -3.70
C THR A 25 12.31 9.39 -2.81
N GLU A 26 12.89 10.51 -2.37
CA GLU A 26 14.20 10.52 -1.71
C GLU A 26 14.20 9.75 -0.39
N ASN A 27 13.11 9.84 0.39
CA ASN A 27 13.01 9.11 1.65
C ASN A 27 12.80 7.61 1.41
N LEU A 28 11.99 7.24 0.41
CA LEU A 28 11.84 5.83 0.02
C LEU A 28 13.14 5.23 -0.48
N GLU A 29 13.88 5.92 -1.36
CA GLU A 29 15.15 5.46 -1.92
C GLU A 29 16.25 5.32 -0.87
N SER A 30 16.22 6.14 0.18
CA SER A 30 17.17 6.11 1.29
C SER A 30 16.73 5.22 2.47
N ASN A 31 15.62 4.48 2.34
CA ASN A 31 15.01 3.70 3.42
C ASN A 31 14.75 4.53 4.70
N ASN A 32 14.44 5.82 4.53
CA ASN A 32 14.12 6.73 5.63
C ASN A 32 12.61 6.72 5.92
N PHE A 33 12.19 5.82 6.81
CA PHE A 33 10.79 5.63 7.17
C PHE A 33 10.32 6.51 8.34
N LEU A 34 11.02 7.63 8.61
CA LEU A 34 10.66 8.65 9.61
C LEU A 34 10.43 8.11 11.04
N GLY A 35 11.03 6.96 11.38
CA GLY A 35 10.84 6.28 12.66
C GLY A 35 9.46 5.62 12.85
N ILE A 36 8.66 5.48 11.78
CA ILE A 36 7.33 4.87 11.82
C ILE A 36 7.43 3.34 11.68
N LEU A 37 8.37 2.86 10.86
CA LEU A 37 8.61 1.44 10.67
C LEU A 37 9.29 0.84 11.91
N GLY A 38 8.88 -0.38 12.29
CA GLY A 38 9.59 -1.15 13.30
C GLY A 38 11.05 -1.42 12.91
N ASP A 39 11.91 -1.65 13.91
CA ASP A 39 13.36 -1.77 13.77
C ASP A 39 13.86 -3.22 13.56
N THR A 40 12.95 -4.17 13.33
CA THR A 40 13.31 -5.58 13.16
C THR A 40 13.59 -5.93 11.70
N GLN A 41 14.37 -6.99 11.48
CA GLN A 41 14.63 -7.52 10.13
C GLN A 41 13.34 -7.95 9.40
N GLU A 42 12.33 -8.40 10.15
CA GLU A 42 11.04 -8.75 9.55
C GLU A 42 10.31 -7.51 9.00
N HIS A 43 10.36 -6.38 9.71
CA HIS A 43 9.77 -5.12 9.22
C HIS A 43 10.46 -4.63 7.95
N LEU A 44 11.79 -4.73 7.89
CA LEU A 44 12.58 -4.38 6.72
C LEU A 44 12.25 -5.30 5.52
N ALA A 45 12.22 -6.61 5.73
CA ALA A 45 11.87 -7.54 4.67
C ALA A 45 10.47 -7.30 4.09
N ILE A 46 9.49 -6.96 4.94
CA ILE A 46 8.13 -6.66 4.48
C ILE A 46 8.06 -5.32 3.75
N ILE A 47 8.70 -4.26 4.27
CA ILE A 47 8.64 -2.95 3.59
C ILE A 47 9.34 -3.01 2.23
N GLU A 48 10.47 -3.71 2.11
CA GLU A 48 11.18 -3.93 0.84
C GLU A 48 10.30 -4.69 -0.15
N PHE A 49 9.63 -5.74 0.31
CA PHE A 49 8.65 -6.46 -0.51
C PHE A 49 7.53 -5.53 -0.99
N LEU A 50 6.93 -4.72 -0.11
CA LEU A 50 5.86 -3.78 -0.48
C LEU A 50 6.33 -2.76 -1.52
N CYS A 51 7.53 -2.19 -1.33
CA CYS A 51 8.13 -1.28 -2.29
C CYS A 51 8.41 -1.94 -3.65
N SER A 52 8.67 -3.25 -3.69
CA SER A 52 8.90 -3.98 -4.95
C SER A 52 7.63 -4.31 -5.75
N VAL A 53 6.46 -4.35 -5.09
CA VAL A 53 5.20 -4.78 -5.73
C VAL A 53 4.20 -3.65 -5.96
N ILE A 54 4.33 -2.52 -5.26
CA ILE A 54 3.46 -1.36 -5.44
C ILE A 54 4.12 -0.41 -6.47
N PRO A 55 3.47 -0.17 -7.62
CA PRO A 55 4.01 0.73 -8.63
C PRO A 55 3.84 2.21 -8.22
N ASN A 56 4.75 3.07 -8.72
CA ASN A 56 4.66 4.54 -8.61
C ASN A 56 4.53 5.07 -7.18
N LEU A 57 5.26 4.48 -6.24
CA LEU A 57 5.32 4.99 -4.86
C LEU A 57 5.98 6.36 -4.80
N LEU A 58 5.42 7.23 -3.96
CA LEU A 58 5.93 8.56 -3.65
C LEU A 58 6.17 8.68 -2.14
N ASP A 59 6.97 9.65 -1.71
CA ASP A 59 7.23 9.87 -0.27
C ASP A 59 5.94 10.13 0.54
N SER A 60 4.85 10.59 -0.09
CA SER A 60 3.53 10.71 0.54
C SER A 60 2.94 9.37 1.00
N ASP A 61 3.40 8.25 0.44
CA ASP A 61 2.92 6.91 0.74
C ASP A 61 3.61 6.29 1.96
N ILE A 62 4.71 6.86 2.44
CA ILE A 62 5.55 6.29 3.52
C ILE A 62 4.73 5.91 4.74
N ILE A 63 3.81 6.77 5.18
CA ILE A 63 2.98 6.52 6.37
C ILE A 63 2.13 5.27 6.17
N GLN A 64 1.45 5.15 5.03
CA GLN A 64 0.56 4.01 4.75
C GLN A 64 1.37 2.72 4.51
N LEU A 65 2.53 2.80 3.85
CA LEU A 65 3.45 1.68 3.68
C LEU A 65 3.96 1.14 5.02
N CYS A 66 4.45 2.03 5.89
CA CYS A 66 4.95 1.63 7.21
C CYS A 66 3.84 1.03 8.07
N LEU A 67 2.64 1.63 8.04
CA LEU A 67 1.48 1.11 8.74
C LEU A 67 1.12 -0.30 8.25
N LEU A 68 1.12 -0.52 6.93
CA LEU A 68 0.85 -1.83 6.35
C LEU A 68 1.89 -2.86 6.80
N SER A 69 3.18 -2.53 6.75
CA SER A 69 4.26 -3.42 7.20
C SER A 69 4.10 -3.81 8.68
N ASN A 70 3.93 -2.81 9.56
CA ASN A 70 3.73 -3.04 10.99
C ASN A 70 2.49 -3.90 11.28
N LEU A 71 1.38 -3.68 10.55
CA LEU A 71 0.16 -4.49 10.71
C LEU A 71 0.35 -5.94 10.27
N ILE A 72 1.13 -6.20 9.20
CA ILE A 72 1.42 -7.58 8.76
C ILE A 72 2.26 -8.30 9.82
N ILE A 73 3.25 -7.64 10.40
CA ILE A 73 4.03 -8.19 11.53
C ILE A 73 3.11 -8.51 12.72
N GLU A 74 2.28 -7.55 13.13
CA GLU A 74 1.32 -7.75 14.22
C GLU A 74 0.38 -8.92 13.95
N TYR A 75 -0.12 -9.04 12.71
CA TYR A 75 -0.96 -10.17 12.31
C TYR A 75 -0.24 -11.51 12.47
N ASN A 76 1.02 -11.60 12.01
CA ASN A 76 1.84 -12.80 12.13
C ASN A 76 2.12 -13.15 13.60
N TYR A 77 2.44 -12.14 14.41
CA TYR A 77 2.63 -12.30 15.84
C TYR A 77 1.37 -12.86 16.51
N LEU A 78 0.21 -12.20 16.33
CA LEU A 78 -1.07 -12.68 16.87
C LEU A 78 -1.36 -14.11 16.42
N ASN A 79 -1.10 -14.43 15.15
CA ASN A 79 -1.32 -15.77 14.61
C ASN A 79 -0.42 -16.83 15.28
N SER A 80 0.83 -16.50 15.58
CA SER A 80 1.75 -17.40 16.29
C SER A 80 1.28 -17.71 17.73
N GLN A 81 0.66 -16.74 18.40
CA GLN A 81 0.20 -16.89 19.78
C GLN A 81 -1.07 -17.73 19.88
N MET A 82 -1.87 -17.83 18.80
CA MET A 82 -3.17 -18.52 18.81
C MET A 82 -3.10 -19.97 19.26
N GLU A 83 -2.05 -20.71 18.90
CA GLU A 83 -1.91 -22.13 19.26
C GLU A 83 -1.78 -22.31 20.77
N GLY A 84 -0.99 -21.46 21.43
CA GLY A 84 -0.80 -21.46 22.88
C GLY A 84 -2.02 -20.99 23.67
N LEU A 85 -3.00 -20.40 23.01
CA LEU A 85 -4.24 -19.92 23.66
C LEU A 85 -5.39 -20.93 23.55
N LYS A 86 -5.23 -22.07 22.88
CA LYS A 86 -6.34 -23.02 22.66
C LYS A 86 -6.98 -23.55 23.94
N ASP A 87 -6.19 -23.66 25.01
CA ASP A 87 -6.68 -24.13 26.32
C ASP A 87 -7.42 -23.04 27.11
N ASP A 88 -7.23 -21.76 26.75
CA ASP A 88 -7.99 -20.63 27.29
C ASP A 88 -8.92 -20.06 26.20
N LEU A 89 -10.13 -20.61 26.14
CA LEU A 89 -11.14 -20.23 25.16
C LEU A 89 -11.47 -18.72 25.19
N GLN A 90 -11.44 -18.07 26.35
CA GLN A 90 -11.76 -16.64 26.46
C GLN A 90 -10.65 -15.79 25.85
N MET A 91 -9.39 -16.06 26.19
CA MET A 91 -8.26 -15.37 25.57
C MET A 91 -8.19 -15.66 24.08
N TYR A 92 -8.38 -16.91 23.66
CA TYR A 92 -8.41 -17.30 22.26
C TYR A 92 -9.40 -16.46 21.44
N ILE A 93 -10.66 -16.39 21.90
CA ILE A 93 -11.72 -15.64 21.20
C ILE A 93 -11.37 -14.14 21.15
N ARG A 94 -10.82 -13.58 22.24
CA ARG A 94 -10.43 -12.17 22.28
C ARG A 94 -9.31 -11.86 21.30
N THR A 95 -8.25 -12.67 21.29
CA THR A 95 -7.11 -12.52 20.38
C THR A 95 -7.55 -12.71 18.93
N MET A 96 -8.43 -13.67 18.65
CA MET A 96 -8.98 -13.89 17.31
C MET A 96 -9.74 -12.66 16.79
N LYS A 97 -10.52 -11.97 17.66
CA LYS A 97 -11.21 -10.74 17.28
C LYS A 97 -10.24 -9.64 16.89
N ILE A 98 -9.20 -9.42 17.71
CA ILE A 98 -8.15 -8.42 17.42
C ILE A 98 -7.45 -8.76 16.11
N LYS A 99 -7.08 -10.04 15.90
CA LYS A 99 -6.46 -10.49 14.65
C LYS A 99 -7.33 -10.20 13.42
N ASN A 100 -8.65 -10.40 13.52
CA ASN A 100 -9.58 -10.11 12.43
C ASN A 100 -9.72 -8.60 12.15
N GLU A 101 -9.65 -7.75 13.19
CA GLU A 101 -9.61 -6.30 13.03
C GLU A 101 -8.34 -5.84 12.31
N VAL A 102 -7.18 -6.40 12.68
CA VAL A 102 -5.90 -6.16 12.00
C VAL A 102 -5.98 -6.61 10.53
N ALA A 103 -6.52 -7.80 10.26
CA ALA A 103 -6.70 -8.32 8.90
C ALA A 103 -7.58 -7.40 8.04
N THR A 104 -8.66 -6.86 8.62
CA THR A 104 -9.55 -5.92 7.93
C THR A 104 -8.82 -4.63 7.56
N LYS A 105 -7.96 -4.12 8.45
CA LYS A 105 -7.15 -2.92 8.17
C LYS A 105 -6.12 -3.18 7.07
N ILE A 106 -5.45 -4.33 7.09
CA ILE A 106 -4.53 -4.76 6.03
C ILE A 106 -5.26 -4.78 4.69
N ASP A 107 -6.41 -5.45 4.60
CA ASP A 107 -7.20 -5.53 3.36
C ASP A 107 -7.61 -4.13 2.86
N SER A 108 -8.00 -3.23 3.76
CA SER A 108 -8.35 -1.86 3.41
C SER A 108 -7.17 -1.09 2.81
N ILE A 109 -5.97 -1.19 3.37
CA ILE A 109 -4.78 -0.49 2.83
C ILE A 109 -4.35 -1.14 1.51
N CYS A 110 -4.36 -2.47 1.41
CA CYS A 110 -4.07 -3.20 0.17
C CYS A 110 -4.97 -2.77 -0.99
N ARG A 111 -6.26 -2.47 -0.72
CA ARG A 111 -7.17 -1.94 -1.74
C ARG A 111 -6.75 -0.57 -2.24
N ASN A 112 -6.25 0.31 -1.37
CA ASN A 112 -5.79 1.65 -1.77
C ASN A 112 -4.62 1.57 -2.75
N TYR A 113 -3.71 0.61 -2.54
CA TYR A 113 -2.56 0.38 -3.42
C TYR A 113 -2.86 -0.51 -4.62
N GLY A 114 -4.13 -0.86 -4.86
CA GLY A 114 -4.47 -1.70 -5.99
C GLY A 114 -4.03 -3.17 -5.83
N LEU A 115 -3.61 -3.63 -4.66
CA LEU A 115 -3.03 -4.97 -4.45
C LEU A 115 -4.06 -6.12 -4.39
N THR A 116 -5.35 -5.81 -4.45
CA THR A 116 -6.42 -6.84 -4.48
C THR A 116 -6.94 -7.07 -5.91
N PRO A 117 -7.48 -8.26 -6.25
CA PRO A 117 -8.04 -8.51 -7.58
C PRO A 117 -9.11 -7.49 -8.00
N SER A 118 -9.95 -7.04 -7.06
CA SER A 118 -11.04 -6.10 -7.33
C SER A 118 -10.55 -4.68 -7.61
N THR A 119 -9.38 -4.32 -7.10
CA THR A 119 -8.75 -3.00 -7.30
C THR A 119 -7.75 -3.01 -8.46
N ARG A 120 -7.04 -4.12 -8.71
CA ARG A 120 -6.17 -4.29 -9.89
C ARG A 120 -6.92 -4.07 -11.19
N ALA A 121 -8.16 -4.54 -11.29
CA ALA A 121 -9.00 -4.35 -12.47
C ALA A 121 -9.35 -2.87 -12.77
N LYS A 122 -9.09 -1.96 -11.82
CA LYS A 122 -9.35 -0.53 -11.94
C LYS A 122 -8.08 0.30 -12.19
N VAL A 123 -6.91 -0.33 -12.18
CA VAL A 123 -5.65 0.34 -12.50
C VAL A 123 -5.59 0.49 -14.02
N THR A 124 -5.58 1.73 -14.49
CA THR A 124 -5.41 2.05 -15.92
C THR A 124 -3.94 2.43 -16.14
N PRO A 125 -3.15 1.61 -16.85
CA PRO A 125 -1.80 2.01 -17.24
C PRO A 125 -1.91 3.18 -18.21
N ILE A 126 -1.18 4.27 -17.94
CA ILE A 126 -1.02 5.37 -18.89
C ILE A 126 0.27 5.09 -19.66
N PHE A 127 0.14 4.69 -20.91
CA PHE A 127 1.27 4.66 -21.83
C PHE A 127 1.41 6.07 -22.41
N LYS A 128 2.61 6.65 -22.35
CA LYS A 128 2.90 7.81 -23.21
C LYS A 128 2.86 7.29 -24.63
N ASP A 129 1.90 7.76 -25.42
CA ASP A 129 2.01 7.67 -26.87
C ASP A 129 3.30 8.43 -27.22
N GLU A 130 4.32 7.71 -27.70
CA GLU A 130 5.47 8.34 -28.33
C GLU A 130 4.89 9.13 -29.50
N VAL A 131 4.94 10.46 -29.40
CA VAL A 131 4.60 11.33 -30.51
C VAL A 131 5.62 10.99 -31.59
N GLU A 132 5.18 10.35 -32.68
CA GLU A 132 5.97 10.27 -33.90
C GLU A 132 6.22 11.71 -34.34
N ASP A 133 7.44 12.19 -34.09
CA ASP A 133 7.96 13.43 -34.66
C ASP A 133 8.05 13.24 -36.18
N GLU A 134 7.06 13.76 -36.93
CA GLU A 134 7.18 14.06 -38.36
C GLU A 134 7.64 15.51 -38.59
#